data_AF-A0A535R383-F1
#
_entry.id   AF-A0A535R383-F1
#
_cell.length_a   1.000
_cell.length_b   1.000
_cell.length_c   1.000
_cell.angle_alpha   90.00
_cell.angle_beta   90.00
_cell.angle_gamma   90.00
#
_symmetry.space_group_name_H-M   'P 1'
#
loop_
_entity.id
_entity.type
_entity.pdbx_description
1 polymer ?
#
loop_
_entity_poly.entity_id
_entity_poly.type
_entity_poly.pdbx_seq_one_letter_code
_entity_poly.pdbx_strand_id
1 'polypeptide(L)'
;MGEALFARLEGDRGLIQLFVVMLDSPLDASALRQTQVRQLAGFIAESTRRRHPIVVCGDFNAAADSDEMRMLTGRAATAATGLVFYDAWEIAGDATPGFTWSNRNPLAAVGMYPDRRFDYILSAWPRLGAVSHPTRCELLGVLPADQPQLSDHYGVLAELRY
;
A
#
# COMPACT_ATOMS: atom_id res chain seq x y z
N MET A 1 -3.21 -15.85 7.37
CA MET A 1 -1.74 -15.73 7.52
C MET A 1 -1.30 -14.76 6.45
N GLY A 2 -0.56 -13.71 6.83
CA GLY A 2 -0.11 -12.71 5.86
C GLY A 2 1.08 -13.20 5.03
N GLU A 3 1.23 -12.63 3.85
CA GLU A 3 2.24 -13.00 2.86
C GLU A 3 2.95 -11.76 2.30
N ALA A 4 4.21 -11.94 1.91
CA ALA A 4 4.99 -10.94 1.20
C ALA A 4 5.86 -11.61 0.13
N LEU A 5 5.78 -11.11 -1.10
CA LEU A 5 6.62 -11.50 -2.23
C LEU A 5 7.57 -10.37 -2.58
N PHE A 6 8.83 -10.70 -2.83
CA PHE A 6 9.85 -9.74 -3.28
C PHE A 6 10.32 -10.06 -4.70
N ALA A 7 10.37 -9.05 -5.55
CA ALA A 7 10.95 -9.13 -6.88
C ALA A 7 11.88 -7.93 -7.15
N ARG A 8 12.91 -8.17 -7.98
CA ARG A 8 13.74 -7.12 -8.56
C ARG A 8 13.34 -6.96 -10.02
N LEU A 9 13.04 -5.74 -10.41
CA LEU A 9 12.64 -5.40 -11.77
C LEU A 9 13.76 -4.58 -12.41
N GLU A 10 14.16 -4.94 -13.62
CA GLU A 10 15.02 -4.11 -14.43
C GLU A 10 14.21 -2.95 -15.01
N GLY A 11 14.81 -1.77 -15.04
CA GLY A 11 14.24 -0.62 -15.74
C GLY A 11 15.34 0.28 -16.27
N ASP A 12 14.96 1.20 -17.15
CA ASP A 12 15.88 2.01 -17.95
C ASP A 12 16.87 2.85 -17.13
N ARG A 13 16.53 3.18 -15.88
CA ARG A 13 17.35 3.97 -14.94
C ARG A 13 17.89 3.16 -13.77
N GLY A 14 17.83 1.83 -13.88
CA GLY A 14 18.33 0.88 -12.90
C GLY A 14 17.23 0.12 -12.17
N LEU A 15 17.67 -0.77 -11.29
CA LEU A 15 16.82 -1.73 -10.59
C LEU A 15 15.73 -1.06 -9.74
N ILE A 16 14.53 -1.63 -9.78
CA ILE A 16 13.41 -1.34 -8.87
C ILE A 16 13.21 -2.57 -7.97
N GLN A 17 12.96 -2.34 -6.69
CA GLN A 17 12.76 -3.38 -5.68
C GLN A 17 11.30 -3.35 -5.24
N LEU A 18 10.52 -4.34 -5.67
CA LEU A 18 9.08 -4.40 -5.48
C LEU A 18 8.73 -5.47 -4.45
N PHE A 19 7.92 -5.08 -3.46
CA PHE A 19 7.26 -5.98 -2.53
C PHE A 19 5.76 -5.95 -2.78
N VAL A 20 5.14 -7.14 -2.87
CA VAL A 20 3.69 -7.30 -2.90
C VAL A 20 3.26 -7.98 -1.62
N VAL A 21 2.29 -7.43 -0.91
CA VAL A 21 1.85 -7.92 0.40
C VAL A 21 0.36 -8.23 0.43
N MET A 22 -0.01 -9.18 1.29
CA MET A 22 -1.37 -9.37 1.77
C MET A 22 -1.30 -9.61 3.28
N LEU A 23 -1.79 -8.68 4.09
CA LEU A 23 -1.79 -8.81 5.55
C LEU A 23 -3.07 -9.48 6.05
N ASP A 24 -3.09 -9.87 7.33
CA ASP A 24 -4.23 -10.59 7.90
C ASP A 24 -5.51 -9.73 7.98
N SER A 25 -6.64 -10.29 7.53
CA SER A 25 -7.90 -9.58 7.30
C SER A 25 -8.85 -9.38 8.49
N PRO A 26 -8.82 -10.15 9.60
CA PRO A 26 -9.77 -9.93 10.70
C PRO A 26 -9.69 -8.50 11.24
N LEU A 27 -10.86 -7.89 11.51
CA LEU A 27 -10.93 -6.48 11.91
C LEU A 27 -10.24 -6.20 13.25
N ASP A 28 -10.19 -7.18 14.14
CA ASP A 28 -9.55 -7.15 15.45
C ASP A 28 -8.04 -7.49 15.41
N ALA A 29 -7.50 -7.83 14.23
CA ALA A 29 -6.12 -8.29 14.08
C ALA A 29 -5.05 -7.18 13.98
N SER A 30 -5.31 -5.93 14.42
CA SER A 30 -4.32 -4.85 14.30
C SER A 30 -2.98 -5.20 14.97
N ALA A 31 -2.99 -5.81 16.16
CA ALA A 31 -1.75 -6.24 16.83
C ALA A 31 -0.94 -7.26 15.98
N LEU A 32 -1.64 -8.16 15.29
CA LEU A 32 -1.03 -9.11 14.36
C LEU A 32 -0.48 -8.39 13.12
N ARG A 33 -1.25 -7.48 12.50
CA ARG A 33 -0.77 -6.69 11.35
C ARG A 33 0.44 -5.82 11.70
N GLN A 34 0.49 -5.23 12.89
CA GLN A 34 1.69 -4.51 13.37
C GLN A 34 2.91 -5.45 13.47
N THR A 35 2.70 -6.72 13.87
CA THR A 35 3.75 -7.72 13.89
C THR A 35 4.22 -8.07 12.48
N GLN A 36 3.29 -8.25 11.54
CA GLN A 36 3.58 -8.50 10.12
C GLN A 36 4.32 -7.32 9.48
N VAL A 37 3.95 -6.08 9.80
CA VAL A 37 4.65 -4.87 9.35
C VAL A 37 6.09 -4.81 9.85
N ARG A 38 6.37 -5.24 11.10
CA ARG A 38 7.76 -5.36 11.60
C ARG A 38 8.55 -6.43 10.85
N GLN A 39 7.93 -7.58 10.57
CA GLN A 39 8.57 -8.65 9.78
C GLN A 39 8.88 -8.16 8.35
N LEU A 40 7.93 -7.48 7.71
CA LEU A 40 8.10 -6.88 6.39
C LEU A 40 9.24 -5.85 6.40
N ALA A 41 9.30 -4.97 7.40
CA ALA A 41 10.35 -3.97 7.51
C ALA A 41 11.75 -4.61 7.65
N GLY A 42 11.87 -5.69 8.43
CA GLY A 42 13.08 -6.52 8.51
C GLY A 42 13.45 -7.12 7.16
N PHE A 43 12.48 -7.74 6.48
CA PHE A 43 12.69 -8.34 5.16
C PHE A 43 13.16 -7.32 4.11
N ILE A 44 12.59 -6.12 4.11
CA ILE A 44 13.00 -5.01 3.25
C ILE A 44 14.44 -4.58 3.59
N ALA A 45 14.78 -4.44 4.87
CA ALA A 45 16.12 -4.02 5.29
C ALA A 45 17.21 -5.01 4.86
N GLU A 46 16.92 -6.31 4.90
CA GLU A 46 17.84 -7.38 4.50
C GLU A 46 17.96 -7.53 2.99
N SER A 47 16.86 -7.34 2.25
CA SER A 47 16.78 -7.70 0.83
C SER A 47 17.14 -6.56 -0.13
N THR A 48 17.16 -5.32 0.38
CA THR A 48 17.21 -4.11 -0.47
C THR A 48 18.47 -3.27 -0.29
N ARG A 49 18.75 -2.44 -1.31
CA ARG A 49 19.73 -1.35 -1.25
C ARG A 49 19.01 -0.03 -1.48
N ARG A 50 19.19 0.91 -0.56
CA ARG A 50 18.51 2.23 -0.57
C ARG A 50 18.80 3.13 -1.76
N ARG A 51 19.83 2.83 -2.57
CA ARG A 51 20.14 3.57 -3.79
C ARG A 51 19.17 3.26 -4.95
N HIS A 52 18.46 2.14 -4.84
CA HIS A 52 17.46 1.72 -5.81
C HIS A 52 16.07 2.01 -5.23
N PRO A 53 15.07 2.40 -6.06
CA PRO A 53 13.68 2.54 -5.62
C PRO A 53 13.21 1.30 -4.87
N ILE A 54 12.47 1.53 -3.79
CA ILE A 54 11.78 0.48 -3.02
C ILE A 54 10.30 0.84 -3.04
N VAL A 55 9.49 -0.08 -3.56
CA VAL A 55 8.03 0.04 -3.64
C VAL A 55 7.42 -1.15 -2.91
N VAL A 56 6.41 -0.88 -2.10
CA VAL A 56 5.60 -1.90 -1.42
C VAL A 56 4.15 -1.65 -1.83
N CYS A 57 3.46 -2.67 -2.31
CA CYS A 57 2.04 -2.54 -2.64
C CYS A 57 1.25 -3.80 -2.26
N GLY A 58 -0.07 -3.69 -2.31
CA GLY A 58 -0.98 -4.80 -2.07
C GLY A 58 -1.99 -4.47 -0.98
N ASP A 59 -2.61 -5.52 -0.44
CA ASP A 59 -3.68 -5.43 0.54
C ASP A 59 -3.13 -5.47 1.96
N PHE A 60 -3.22 -4.35 2.66
CA PHE A 60 -2.78 -4.24 4.05
C PHE A 60 -3.88 -4.58 5.05
N ASN A 61 -5.13 -4.78 4.60
CA ASN A 61 -6.29 -5.01 5.45
C ASN A 61 -6.42 -3.98 6.60
N ALA A 62 -5.91 -2.78 6.36
CA ALA A 62 -5.72 -1.75 7.37
C ALA A 62 -6.10 -0.37 6.81
N ALA A 63 -6.90 0.39 7.58
CA ALA A 63 -7.22 1.77 7.23
C ALA A 63 -6.00 2.69 7.41
N ALA A 64 -6.00 3.84 6.74
CA ALA A 64 -4.82 4.72 6.66
C ALA A 64 -4.40 5.32 8.02
N ASP A 65 -5.33 5.38 8.97
CA ASP A 65 -5.15 5.86 10.33
C ASP A 65 -4.78 4.75 11.34
N SER A 66 -4.72 3.48 10.91
CA SER A 66 -4.34 2.36 11.77
C SER A 66 -2.87 2.44 12.20
N ASP A 67 -2.55 1.80 13.33
CA ASP A 67 -1.18 1.80 13.84
C ASP A 67 -0.20 1.15 12.86
N GLU A 68 -0.55 0.01 12.25
CA GLU A 68 0.29 -0.66 11.27
C GLU A 68 0.61 0.21 10.04
N MET A 69 -0.33 1.05 9.57
CA MET A 69 -0.06 1.99 8.48
C MET A 69 0.73 3.21 8.96
N ARG A 70 0.43 3.73 10.15
CA ARG A 70 1.19 4.83 10.77
C ARG A 70 2.65 4.46 11.06
N MET A 71 2.94 3.19 11.35
CA MET A 71 4.31 2.67 11.48
C MET A 71 5.09 2.72 10.16
N LEU A 72 4.42 2.54 9.01
CA LEU A 72 5.05 2.58 7.68
C LEU A 72 5.22 4.02 7.16
N THR A 73 4.32 4.93 7.53
CA THR A 73 4.31 6.33 7.06
C THR A 73 4.96 7.32 8.03
N GLY A 74 5.52 6.85 9.14
CA GLY A 74 6.23 7.69 10.12
C GLY A 74 5.32 8.52 11.03
N ARG A 75 4.05 8.18 11.15
CA ARG A 75 3.05 8.80 12.05
C ARG A 75 2.95 8.11 13.42
N ALA A 76 3.76 7.08 13.63
CA ALA A 76 3.97 6.34 14.87
C ALA A 76 5.42 5.85 14.91
N ALA A 77 5.80 5.10 15.96
CA ALA A 77 7.11 4.47 16.04
C ALA A 77 7.32 3.56 14.81
N THR A 78 8.32 3.87 13.99
CA THR A 78 8.55 3.18 12.72
C THR A 78 8.93 1.72 12.92
N ALA A 79 8.50 0.85 12.00
CA ALA A 79 8.81 -0.57 12.03
C ALA A 79 10.31 -0.90 11.91
N ALA A 80 11.10 -0.02 11.29
CA ALA A 80 12.55 -0.09 11.23
C ALA A 80 13.18 1.31 11.10
N THR A 81 14.37 1.49 11.67
CA THR A 81 15.08 2.78 11.66
C THR A 81 15.35 3.27 10.23
N GLY A 82 14.89 4.49 9.94
CA GLY A 82 15.09 5.13 8.65
C GLY A 82 14.27 4.54 7.51
N LEU A 83 13.36 3.60 7.76
CA LEU A 83 12.41 3.10 6.77
C LEU A 83 11.06 3.80 6.97
N VAL A 84 10.73 4.68 6.03
CA VAL A 84 9.45 5.41 5.97
C VAL A 84 9.02 5.45 4.51
N PHE A 85 7.72 5.34 4.28
CA PHE A 85 7.13 5.35 2.96
C PHE A 85 6.21 6.55 2.77
N TYR A 86 6.19 7.06 1.54
CA TYR A 86 5.08 7.85 1.04
C TYR A 86 3.91 6.93 0.68
N ASP A 87 2.73 7.34 1.08
CA ASP A 87 1.47 6.80 0.61
C ASP A 87 1.10 7.51 -0.71
N ALA A 88 1.07 6.77 -1.82
CA ALA A 88 0.81 7.35 -3.13
C ALA A 88 -0.56 8.04 -3.22
N TRP A 89 -1.58 7.51 -2.55
CA TRP A 89 -2.91 8.11 -2.54
C TRP A 89 -2.92 9.44 -1.77
N GLU A 90 -2.27 9.48 -0.62
CA GLU A 90 -2.18 10.70 0.18
C GLU A 90 -1.43 11.82 -0.56
N ILE A 91 -0.37 11.47 -1.28
CA ILE A 91 0.48 12.44 -1.99
C ILE A 91 -0.15 12.92 -3.30
N ALA A 92 -0.75 12.01 -4.07
CA ALA A 92 -1.11 12.27 -5.47
C ALA A 92 -2.50 11.77 -5.88
N GLY A 93 -3.34 11.40 -4.91
CA GLY A 93 -4.75 11.07 -5.13
C GLY A 93 -5.62 12.31 -5.33
N ASP A 94 -6.93 12.10 -5.35
CA ASP A 94 -7.94 13.13 -5.62
C ASP A 94 -8.44 13.88 -4.36
N ALA A 95 -7.68 13.78 -3.26
CA ALA A 95 -8.01 14.29 -1.92
C ALA A 95 -9.25 13.65 -1.25
N THR A 96 -9.86 12.62 -1.85
CA THR A 96 -10.84 11.78 -1.14
C THR A 96 -10.14 10.74 -0.26
N PRO A 97 -10.87 10.00 0.59
CA PRO A 97 -10.27 8.91 1.38
C PRO A 97 -9.69 7.76 0.55
N GLY A 98 -10.08 7.61 -0.73
CA GLY A 98 -9.58 6.57 -1.62
C GLY A 98 -10.02 5.15 -1.29
N PHE A 99 -11.25 4.97 -0.86
CA PHE A 99 -11.75 3.66 -0.46
C PHE A 99 -11.60 2.64 -1.59
N THR A 100 -10.74 1.64 -1.38
CA THR A 100 -10.53 0.52 -2.30
C THR A 100 -11.53 -0.59 -2.00
N TRP A 101 -12.08 -0.62 -0.79
CA TRP A 101 -13.22 -1.44 -0.41
C TRP A 101 -14.37 -0.52 0.01
N SER A 102 -15.51 -0.59 -0.68
CA SER A 102 -16.62 0.35 -0.47
C SER A 102 -17.97 -0.33 -0.62
N ASN A 103 -18.94 0.04 0.22
CA ASN A 103 -20.32 -0.42 0.13
C ASN A 103 -21.06 0.04 -1.15
N ARG A 104 -20.45 0.91 -1.96
CA ARG A 104 -20.93 1.20 -3.32
C ARG A 104 -20.70 0.05 -4.29
N ASN A 105 -19.73 -0.83 -4.00
CA ASN A 105 -19.50 -2.06 -4.73
C ASN A 105 -20.39 -3.17 -4.12
N PRO A 106 -21.33 -3.77 -4.87
CA PRO A 106 -22.22 -4.79 -4.34
C PRO A 106 -21.50 -6.07 -3.89
N LEU A 107 -20.30 -6.39 -4.43
CA LEU A 107 -19.52 -7.53 -3.97
C LEU A 107 -18.92 -7.28 -2.57
N ALA A 108 -18.48 -6.05 -2.30
CA ALA A 108 -18.01 -5.65 -0.97
C ALA A 108 -19.16 -5.53 0.04
N ALA A 109 -20.28 -4.93 -0.36
CA ALA A 109 -21.40 -4.61 0.54
C ALA A 109 -21.93 -5.81 1.35
N VAL A 110 -21.77 -7.04 0.86
CA VAL A 110 -22.12 -8.28 1.57
C VAL A 110 -21.38 -8.42 2.91
N GLY A 111 -20.16 -7.89 3.02
CA GLY A 111 -19.36 -7.92 4.23
C GLY A 111 -19.86 -7.00 5.35
N MET A 112 -20.72 -6.02 5.04
CA MET A 112 -21.27 -5.05 6.00
C MET A 112 -20.22 -4.29 6.83
N TYR A 113 -19.00 -4.15 6.29
CA TYR A 113 -17.94 -3.35 6.90
C TYR A 113 -18.09 -1.88 6.51
N PRO A 114 -17.54 -0.94 7.29
CA PRO A 114 -17.42 0.44 6.84
C PRO A 114 -16.45 0.52 5.65
N ASP A 115 -16.65 1.52 4.79
CA ASP A 115 -15.75 1.80 3.68
C ASP A 115 -14.31 2.02 4.18
N ARG A 116 -13.35 1.38 3.52
CA ARG A 116 -11.94 1.38 3.92
C ARG A 116 -11.02 1.40 2.72
N ARG A 117 -9.87 2.03 2.90
CA ARG A 117 -8.74 1.91 1.99
C ARG A 117 -7.86 0.80 2.54
N PHE A 118 -7.92 -0.38 1.93
CA PHE A 118 -7.13 -1.54 2.32
C PHE A 118 -5.90 -1.71 1.44
N ASP A 119 -5.98 -1.25 0.20
CA ASP A 119 -4.93 -1.43 -0.80
C ASP A 119 -4.11 -0.16 -0.94
N TYR A 120 -2.79 -0.33 -0.93
CA TYR A 120 -1.85 0.78 -0.95
C TYR A 120 -0.76 0.57 -1.98
N ILE A 121 -0.23 1.67 -2.52
CA ILE A 121 1.07 1.72 -3.17
C ILE A 121 1.93 2.68 -2.34
N LEU A 122 2.99 2.13 -1.76
CA LEU A 122 3.91 2.82 -0.87
C LEU A 122 5.29 2.91 -1.54
N SER A 123 5.88 4.09 -1.62
CA SER A 123 7.24 4.28 -2.12
C SER A 123 8.16 4.79 -1.02
N ALA A 124 9.33 4.19 -0.87
CA ALA A 124 10.25 4.57 0.21
C ALA A 124 10.66 6.04 0.06
N TRP A 125 10.70 6.77 1.19
CA TRP A 125 11.00 8.20 1.24
C TRP A 125 12.25 8.53 0.39
N PRO A 126 12.12 9.43 -0.60
CA PRO A 126 13.08 9.58 -1.68
C PRO A 126 14.40 10.16 -1.18
N ARG A 127 15.46 9.82 -1.91
CA ARG A 127 16.73 10.54 -1.88
C ARG A 127 16.92 11.29 -3.21
N LEU A 128 17.95 12.13 -3.26
CA LEU A 128 18.34 13.07 -4.33
C LEU A 128 17.52 12.99 -5.63
N GLY A 129 16.86 14.09 -6.03
CA GLY A 129 16.12 14.17 -7.30
C GLY A 129 14.67 13.67 -7.26
N ALA A 130 14.15 13.34 -6.08
CA ALA A 130 12.76 12.90 -5.86
C ALA A 130 12.38 11.61 -6.61
N VAL A 131 13.35 10.73 -6.85
CA VAL A 131 13.09 9.40 -7.44
C VAL A 131 12.12 8.62 -6.55
N SER A 132 11.14 7.97 -7.15
CA SER A 132 10.00 7.27 -6.56
C SER A 132 8.94 8.14 -5.87
N HIS A 133 9.01 9.47 -6.03
CA HIS A 133 7.94 10.35 -5.55
C HIS A 133 6.64 10.12 -6.35
N PRO A 134 5.49 9.88 -5.69
CA PRO A 134 4.21 9.75 -6.37
C PRO A 134 3.82 11.06 -7.09
N THR A 135 3.38 10.96 -8.34
CA THR A 135 2.95 12.11 -9.16
C THR A 135 1.49 12.03 -9.57
N ARG A 136 0.90 10.84 -9.55
CA ARG A 136 -0.53 10.60 -9.77
C ARG A 136 -0.93 9.32 -9.04
N CYS A 137 -2.14 9.29 -8.49
CA CYS A 137 -2.75 8.10 -7.92
C CYS A 137 -4.26 8.11 -8.21
N GLU A 138 -4.83 6.98 -8.63
CA GLU A 138 -6.26 6.86 -8.90
C GLU A 138 -6.79 5.45 -8.66
N LEU A 139 -8.11 5.35 -8.45
CA LEU A 139 -8.79 4.06 -8.36
C LEU A 139 -9.05 3.50 -9.76
N LEU A 140 -8.90 2.19 -9.91
CA LEU A 140 -9.23 1.43 -11.11
C LEU A 140 -10.42 0.52 -10.86
N GLY A 141 -11.22 0.31 -11.91
CA GLY A 141 -12.34 -0.64 -11.85
C GLY A 141 -13.53 -0.17 -11.02
N VAL A 142 -13.64 1.14 -10.75
CA VAL A 142 -14.84 1.73 -10.14
C VAL A 142 -15.96 1.76 -11.19
N LEU A 143 -16.89 0.82 -11.08
CA LEU A 143 -18.03 0.70 -11.98
C LEU A 143 -19.35 1.02 -11.25
N PRO A 144 -20.40 1.45 -11.97
CA PRO A 144 -21.75 1.50 -11.44
C PRO A 144 -22.18 0.15 -10.84
N ALA A 145 -22.98 0.18 -9.77
CA ALA A 145 -23.36 -1.02 -9.01
C ALA A 145 -24.19 -2.04 -9.81
N ASP A 146 -24.83 -1.62 -10.90
CA ASP A 146 -25.60 -2.46 -11.82
C ASP A 146 -24.73 -3.13 -12.90
N GLN A 147 -23.43 -2.84 -12.95
CA GLN A 147 -22.49 -3.48 -13.86
C GLN A 147 -21.76 -4.67 -13.21
N PRO A 148 -21.26 -5.64 -13.99
CA PRO A 148 -20.42 -6.70 -13.47
C PRO A 148 -19.15 -6.15 -12.83
N GLN A 149 -18.97 -6.43 -11.54
CA GLN A 149 -17.80 -6.00 -10.78
C GLN A 149 -16.64 -7.00 -10.99
N LEU A 150 -15.40 -6.50 -11.01
CA LEU A 150 -14.20 -7.32 -11.23
C LEU A 150 -13.71 -8.02 -9.95
N SER A 151 -13.89 -7.35 -8.82
CA SER A 151 -13.54 -7.78 -7.48
C SER A 151 -14.38 -6.97 -6.49
N ASP A 152 -14.48 -7.41 -5.24
CA ASP A 152 -14.94 -6.61 -4.10
C ASP A 152 -14.01 -5.44 -3.76
N HIS A 153 -12.75 -5.49 -4.21
CA HIS A 153 -11.82 -4.37 -4.16
C HIS A 153 -11.74 -3.64 -5.51
N TYR A 154 -11.60 -2.31 -5.45
CA TYR A 154 -11.11 -1.50 -6.56
C TYR A 154 -9.59 -1.56 -6.62
N GLY A 155 -9.04 -1.47 -7.83
CA GLY A 155 -7.60 -1.38 -8.01
C GLY A 155 -7.05 0.00 -7.64
N VAL A 156 -5.75 0.08 -7.38
CA VAL A 156 -5.02 1.34 -7.21
C VAL A 156 -3.96 1.43 -8.30
N LEU A 157 -3.92 2.56 -8.99
CA LEU A 157 -2.84 2.91 -9.92
C LEU A 157 -2.06 4.07 -9.35
N ALA A 158 -0.73 3.99 -9.39
CA ALA A 158 0.14 5.11 -9.07
C ALA A 158 1.21 5.28 -10.13
N GLU A 159 1.45 6.54 -10.52
CA GLU A 159 2.62 6.94 -11.30
C GLU A 159 3.68 7.46 -10.33
N LEU A 160 4.89 6.93 -10.44
CA LEU A 160 6.03 7.35 -9.63
C LEU A 160 7.06 8.00 -10.52
N ARG A 161 7.68 9.08 -10.03
CA ARG A 161 8.83 9.70 -10.69
C ARG A 161 9.98 8.70 -10.79
N TYR A 162 10.22 8.19 -11.99
CA TYR A 162 11.40 7.38 -12.31
C TYR A 162 12.51 8.29 -12.84
#